data_AF-A0A353IM91-F1
#
_entry.id   AF-A0A353IM91-F1
#
_cell.length_a   1.000
_cell.length_b   1.000
_cell.length_c   1.000
_cell.angle_alpha   90.00
_cell.angle_beta   90.00
_cell.angle_gamma   90.00
#
_symmetry.space_group_name_H-M   'P 1'
#
loop_
_entity.id
_entity.type
_entity.pdbx_description
1 polymer ?
#
loop_
_entity_poly.entity_id
_entity_poly.type
_entity_poly.pdbx_seq_one_letter_code
_entity_poly.pdbx_strand_id
1 'polypeptide(L)'
;MNPDDAALAIADPSFAAPSVLGLVFDAPLAVQLVIAVLLIAFVWSLVVIVQKLFQFAKARKEADKFEQVFWSGQALDELYQALSQRRNEGMASLFVTAMREWKRSTE
;
A
#
# COMPACT_ATOMS: atom_id res chain seq x y z
N MET A 1 5.44 24.64 -60.31
CA MET A 1 5.15 24.57 -58.87
C MET A 1 5.52 25.92 -58.31
N ASN A 2 4.53 26.73 -57.95
CA ASN A 2 4.77 28.10 -57.50
C ASN A 2 5.26 28.03 -56.03
N PRO A 3 6.29 28.78 -55.61
CA PRO A 3 6.78 28.75 -54.23
C PRO A 3 5.70 29.14 -53.20
N ASP A 4 4.68 29.88 -53.64
CA ASP A 4 3.54 30.30 -52.82
C ASP A 4 2.63 29.12 -52.43
N ASP A 5 2.53 28.10 -53.31
CA ASP A 5 1.74 26.88 -53.06
C ASP A 5 2.38 26.02 -51.96
N ALA A 6 3.71 26.04 -51.88
CA ALA A 6 4.47 25.31 -50.86
C ALA A 6 4.34 25.95 -49.48
N ALA A 7 4.19 27.27 -49.41
CA ALA A 7 3.97 27.99 -48.16
C ALA A 7 2.57 27.71 -47.56
N LEU A 8 1.55 27.54 -48.41
CA LEU A 8 0.18 27.21 -47.98
C LEU A 8 0.07 25.77 -47.44
N ALA A 9 0.85 24.82 -47.97
CA ALA A 9 0.86 23.43 -47.51
C ALA A 9 1.48 23.23 -46.11
N ILE A 10 2.41 24.11 -45.70
CA ILE A 10 3.07 24.06 -44.37
C ILE A 10 2.15 24.63 -43.27
N ALA A 11 1.15 25.43 -43.64
CA ALA A 11 0.25 26.11 -42.71
C ALA A 11 -1.07 25.36 -42.44
N ASP A 12 -1.24 24.13 -42.94
CA ASP A 12 -2.48 23.38 -42.78
C ASP A 12 -2.58 22.78 -41.35
N PRO A 13 -3.47 23.30 -40.48
CA PRO A 13 -3.59 22.86 -39.09
C PRO A 13 -4.15 21.43 -38.96
N SER A 14 -4.59 20.82 -40.06
CA SER A 14 -5.10 19.45 -40.11
C SER A 14 -4.05 18.37 -39.80
N PHE A 15 -2.75 18.69 -39.90
CA PHE A 15 -1.66 17.79 -39.48
C PHE A 15 -1.40 17.78 -37.97
N ALA A 16 -2.09 18.61 -37.18
CA ALA A 16 -2.02 18.53 -35.73
C ALA A 16 -2.57 17.17 -35.28
N ALA A 17 -1.66 16.26 -34.88
CA ALA A 17 -2.04 14.93 -34.43
C ALA A 17 -3.10 15.03 -33.31
N PRO A 18 -4.20 14.25 -33.39
CA PRO A 18 -5.23 14.30 -32.37
C PRO A 18 -4.61 13.95 -31.01
N SER A 19 -4.79 14.84 -30.04
CA SER A 19 -4.31 14.60 -28.69
C SER A 19 -5.02 13.39 -28.08
N VAL A 20 -4.31 12.61 -27.26
CA VAL A 20 -4.89 11.44 -26.55
C VAL A 20 -6.13 11.85 -25.74
N LEU A 21 -6.11 13.04 -25.14
CA LEU A 21 -7.26 13.61 -24.44
C LEU A 21 -8.44 13.85 -25.39
N GLY A 22 -8.18 14.40 -26.58
CA GLY A 22 -9.22 14.60 -27.61
C GLY A 22 -9.91 13.30 -28.02
N LEU A 23 -9.16 12.22 -28.17
CA LEU A 23 -9.69 10.89 -28.50
C LEU A 23 -10.57 10.31 -27.37
N VAL A 24 -10.24 10.59 -26.10
CA VAL A 24 -11.05 10.14 -24.96
C VAL A 24 -12.35 10.95 -24.83
N PHE A 25 -12.31 12.26 -25.10
CA PHE A 25 -13.50 13.10 -25.07
C PHE A 25 -14.46 12.83 -26.22
N ASP A 26 -13.96 12.43 -27.39
CA ASP A 26 -14.77 12.05 -28.56
C ASP A 26 -15.32 10.61 -28.46
N ALA A 27 -14.79 9.79 -27.55
CA ALA A 27 -15.20 8.41 -27.38
C ALA A 27 -16.67 8.28 -26.91
N PRO A 28 -17.37 7.20 -27.29
CA PRO A 28 -18.75 6.98 -26.87
C PRO A 28 -18.86 6.87 -25.34
N LEU A 29 -20.02 7.30 -24.79
CA LEU A 29 -20.26 7.40 -23.34
C LEU A 29 -19.91 6.13 -22.56
N ALA A 30 -20.16 4.95 -23.14
CA ALA A 30 -19.81 3.67 -22.54
C ALA A 30 -18.29 3.53 -22.29
N VAL A 31 -17.45 3.98 -23.22
CA VAL A 31 -15.98 3.92 -23.09
C VAL A 31 -15.50 4.91 -22.04
N GLN A 32 -16.06 6.11 -22.00
CA GLN A 32 -15.74 7.10 -20.97
C GLN A 32 -16.04 6.58 -19.56
N LEU A 33 -17.18 5.89 -19.37
CA LEU A 33 -17.51 5.24 -18.09
C LEU A 33 -16.52 4.15 -17.70
N VAL A 34 -16.12 3.30 -18.64
CA VAL A 34 -15.12 2.25 -18.38
C VAL A 34 -13.80 2.90 -17.90
N ILE A 35 -13.32 3.93 -18.60
CA ILE A 35 -12.10 4.64 -18.22
C ILE A 35 -12.24 5.26 -16.82
N ALA A 36 -13.37 5.90 -16.52
CA ALA A 36 -13.63 6.50 -15.21
C ALA A 36 -13.60 5.45 -14.08
N VAL A 37 -14.27 4.31 -14.27
CA VAL A 37 -14.29 3.21 -13.29
C VAL A 37 -12.89 2.63 -13.11
N LEU A 38 -12.12 2.46 -14.19
CA LEU A 38 -10.74 1.99 -14.11
C LEU A 38 -9.85 2.94 -13.31
N LEU A 39 -9.98 4.25 -13.52
CA LEU A 39 -9.22 5.25 -12.78
C LEU A 39 -9.58 5.23 -11.28
N ILE A 40 -10.87 5.14 -10.96
CA ILE A 40 -11.33 5.03 -9.57
C ILE A 40 -10.79 3.75 -8.93
N ALA A 41 -10.90 2.60 -9.61
CA ALA A 41 -10.40 1.33 -9.12
C ALA A 41 -8.88 1.34 -8.91
N PHE A 42 -8.14 2.02 -9.78
CA PHE A 42 -6.68 2.18 -9.63
C PHE A 42 -6.32 2.98 -8.38
N VAL A 43 -6.96 4.14 -8.17
CA VAL A 43 -6.75 4.94 -6.96
C VAL A 43 -7.19 4.17 -5.71
N TRP A 44 -8.31 3.44 -5.79
CA TRP A 44 -8.80 2.61 -4.68
C TRP A 44 -7.80 1.52 -4.29
N SER A 45 -7.18 0.89 -5.28
CA SER A 45 -6.11 -0.09 -5.05
C SER A 45 -4.93 0.54 -4.32
N LEU A 46 -4.50 1.74 -4.71
CA LEU A 46 -3.43 2.47 -4.02
C LEU A 46 -3.78 2.76 -2.55
N VAL A 47 -5.01 3.17 -2.27
CA VAL A 47 -5.50 3.40 -0.90
C VAL A 47 -5.41 2.12 -0.07
N VAL A 48 -5.89 0.99 -0.60
CA VAL A 48 -5.83 -0.31 0.09
C VAL A 48 -4.37 -0.75 0.33
N ILE A 49 -3.49 -0.55 -0.64
CA ILE A 49 -2.06 -0.85 -0.50
C ILE A 49 -1.46 -0.04 0.66
N VAL A 50 -1.69 1.27 0.68
CA VAL A 50 -1.17 2.15 1.74
C VAL A 50 -1.72 1.74 3.11
N GLN A 51 -3.01 1.46 3.23
CA GLN A 51 -3.61 0.99 4.48
C GLN A 51 -2.97 -0.31 4.99
N LYS A 52 -2.71 -1.28 4.11
CA LYS A 52 -2.04 -2.53 4.48
C LYS A 52 -0.60 -2.29 4.88
N LEU A 53 0.14 -1.44 4.16
CA LEU A 53 1.53 -1.10 4.49
C LEU A 53 1.64 -0.53 5.90
N PHE A 54 0.75 0.38 6.31
CA PHE A 54 0.72 0.91 7.68
C PHE A 54 0.43 -0.17 8.72
N GLN A 55 -0.49 -1.09 8.45
CA GLN A 55 -0.79 -2.20 9.37
C GLN A 55 0.43 -3.12 9.56
N PHE A 56 1.10 -3.51 8.48
CA PHE A 56 2.32 -4.32 8.56
C PHE A 56 3.46 -3.57 9.26
N ALA A 57 3.64 -2.27 8.97
CA ALA A 57 4.66 -1.45 9.62
C ALA A 57 4.43 -1.34 11.14
N LYS A 58 3.17 -1.18 11.57
CA LYS A 58 2.82 -1.17 13.00
C LYS A 58 3.16 -2.51 13.67
N ALA A 59 2.71 -3.62 13.08
CA ALA A 59 3.01 -4.96 13.60
C ALA A 59 4.52 -5.22 13.68
N ARG A 60 5.29 -4.79 12.67
CA ARG A 60 6.75 -4.93 12.65
C ARG A 60 7.40 -4.12 13.76
N LYS A 61 6.99 -2.87 13.96
CA LYS A 61 7.52 -2.02 15.05
C LYS A 61 7.24 -2.60 16.44
N GLU A 62 6.09 -3.25 16.64
CA GLU A 62 5.76 -3.92 17.90
C GLU A 62 6.63 -5.16 18.12
N ALA A 63 6.89 -5.95 17.06
CA ALA A 63 7.81 -7.07 17.11
C ALA A 63 9.26 -6.63 17.42
N ASP A 64 9.75 -5.58 16.73
CA ASP A 64 11.11 -5.06 16.93
C ASP A 64 11.33 -4.59 18.39
N LYS A 65 10.31 -3.97 19.00
CA LYS A 65 10.35 -3.56 20.42
C LYS A 65 10.41 -4.76 21.37
N PHE A 66 9.58 -5.77 21.12
CA PHE A 66 9.60 -7.00 21.91
C PHE A 66 10.97 -7.67 21.82
N GLU A 67 11.51 -7.77 20.62
CA GLU A 67 12.81 -8.36 20.34
C GLU A 67 13.93 -7.62 21.09
N GLN A 68 13.93 -6.27 21.06
CA GLN A 68 14.91 -5.48 21.80
C GLN A 68 14.92 -5.78 23.31
N VAL A 69 13.73 -5.91 23.92
CA VAL A 69 13.60 -6.22 25.35
C VAL A 69 14.03 -7.68 25.61
N PHE A 70 13.65 -8.61 24.75
CA PHE A 70 14.06 -10.01 24.84
C PHE A 70 15.59 -10.17 24.79
N TRP A 71 16.27 -9.48 23.88
CA TRP A 71 17.74 -9.52 23.75
C TRP A 71 18.48 -8.66 24.78
N SER A 72 17.80 -7.78 25.51
CA SER A 72 18.43 -6.97 26.57
C SER A 72 18.89 -7.79 27.78
N GLY A 73 18.61 -9.10 27.80
CA GLY A 73 19.01 -10.01 28.88
C GLY A 73 18.13 -9.90 30.12
N GLN A 74 16.99 -9.21 30.02
CA GLN A 74 15.98 -9.22 31.07
C GLN A 74 15.44 -10.65 31.27
N ALA A 75 15.22 -11.05 32.53
CA ALA A 75 14.68 -12.37 32.83
C ALA A 75 13.35 -12.57 32.08
N LEU A 76 13.24 -13.67 31.32
CA LEU A 76 12.01 -14.03 30.57
C LEU A 76 10.77 -14.03 31.48
N ASP A 77 10.96 -14.31 32.76
CA ASP A 77 9.89 -14.35 33.74
C ASP A 77 9.36 -12.97 34.11
N GLU A 78 10.24 -11.96 34.23
CA GLU A 78 9.84 -10.56 34.38
C GLU A 78 9.16 -10.03 33.12
N LEU A 79 9.68 -10.40 31.94
CA LEU A 79 9.05 -10.03 30.66
C LEU A 79 7.65 -10.64 30.55
N TYR A 80 7.48 -11.91 30.94
CA TYR A 80 6.17 -12.54 31.02
C TYR A 80 5.24 -11.81 32.00
N GLN A 81 5.74 -11.41 33.17
CA GLN A 81 4.92 -10.69 34.15
C GLN A 81 4.47 -9.33 33.63
N ALA A 82 5.36 -8.58 32.98
CA ALA A 82 5.07 -7.27 32.39
C ALA A 82 4.10 -7.36 31.19
N LEU A 83 4.22 -8.43 30.38
CA LEU A 83 3.37 -8.63 29.21
C LEU A 83 2.05 -9.29 29.55
N SER A 84 1.99 -10.23 30.50
CA SER A 84 0.76 -10.99 30.83
C SER A 84 -0.41 -10.12 31.29
N GLN A 85 -0.12 -8.93 31.85
CA GLN A 85 -1.13 -7.96 32.28
C GLN A 85 -1.61 -7.02 31.16
N ARG A 86 -0.97 -7.06 29.98
CA ARG A 86 -1.30 -6.21 28.83
C ARG A 86 -2.02 -7.01 27.74
N ARG A 87 -2.90 -6.34 27.00
CA ARG A 87 -3.46 -6.90 25.76
C ARG A 87 -2.38 -6.82 24.67
N ASN A 88 -1.63 -7.90 24.52
CA ASN A 88 -0.58 -7.99 23.51
C ASN A 88 -1.13 -8.52 22.19
N GLU A 89 -0.57 -8.05 21.09
CA GLU A 89 -0.84 -8.54 19.74
C GLU A 89 0.48 -9.02 19.10
N GLY A 90 0.38 -9.84 18.05
CA GLY A 90 1.54 -10.34 17.33
C GLY A 90 2.50 -11.21 18.15
N MET A 91 3.79 -10.87 18.13
CA MET A 91 4.85 -11.71 18.71
C MET A 91 4.78 -11.84 20.23
N ALA A 92 4.40 -10.75 20.92
CA ALA A 92 4.29 -10.75 22.37
C ALA A 92 3.15 -11.65 22.90
N SER A 93 2.05 -11.81 22.16
CA SER A 93 0.96 -12.73 22.56
C SER A 93 1.34 -14.21 22.37
N LEU A 94 2.11 -14.52 21.31
CA LEU A 94 2.68 -15.85 21.10
C LEU A 94 3.63 -16.22 22.24
N PHE A 95 4.53 -15.30 22.64
CA PHE A 95 5.44 -15.49 23.76
C PHE A 95 4.69 -15.77 25.08
N VAL A 96 3.68 -14.94 25.41
CA VAL A 96 2.88 -15.14 26.63
C VAL A 96 2.16 -16.48 26.62
N THR A 97 1.62 -16.89 25.47
CA THR A 97 0.95 -18.19 25.33
C THR A 97 1.94 -19.35 25.52
N ALA A 98 3.12 -19.27 24.90
CA ALA A 98 4.15 -20.30 25.02
C ALA A 98 4.72 -20.40 26.45
N MET A 99 5.03 -19.27 27.10
CA MET A 99 5.51 -19.24 28.48
C MET A 99 4.46 -19.77 29.47
N ARG A 100 3.19 -19.47 29.22
CA ARG A 100 2.08 -19.99 30.04
C ARG A 100 2.00 -21.51 29.95
N GLU A 101 2.12 -22.07 28.75
CA GLU A 101 2.09 -23.52 28.55
C GLU A 101 3.34 -24.20 29.13
N TRP A 102 4.52 -23.60 28.93
CA TRP A 102 5.76 -24.11 29.52
C TRP A 102 5.66 -24.17 31.05
N LYS A 103 5.22 -23.08 31.71
CA LYS A 103 5.02 -23.07 33.16
C LYS A 103 4.06 -24.15 33.64
N ARG A 104 2.96 -24.36 32.92
CA ARG A 104 2.00 -25.44 33.19
C ARG A 104 2.64 -26.83 33.03
N SER A 105 3.56 -27.00 32.09
CA SER A 105 4.24 -28.30 31.86
C SER A 105 5.37 -28.60 32.84
N THR A 106 5.91 -27.57 33.51
CA THR A 106 6.98 -27.68 34.50
C THR A 106 6.49 -27.77 35.95
N GLU A 107 5.21 -27.48 36.18
CA GLU A 107 4.48 -27.77 37.43
C GLU A 107 4.00 -29.24 37.46
#